data_AF-A0AAV3JE06-F1
#
_entry.id   AF-A0AAV3JE06-F1
#
_cell.length_a   1.000
_cell.length_b   1.000
_cell.length_c   1.000
_cell.angle_alpha   90.00
_cell.angle_beta   90.00
_cell.angle_gamma   90.00
#
_symmetry.space_group_name_H-M   'P 1'
#
loop_
_entity.id
_entity.type
_entity.pdbx_description
1 polymer ?
#
loop_
_entity_poly.entity_id
_entity_poly.type
_entity_poly.pdbx_seq_one_letter_code
_entity_poly.pdbx_strand_id
1 'polypeptide(L)'
;MESGDIEMEEKIGQVFEEGFKVDYIYDFGSSTELSLSLIDEIEDGDEKDIKIIFRNKDVDFKCYHCHNKAEMICPFCIHNRSGLLCKSCIKNHECVEEEGEDLLLPLVNSPRVGECAYSGYQDKYVKKYFPKEIF
;
A
#
# COMPACT_ATOMS: atom_id res chain seq x y z
N MET A 1 11.22 -7.37 25.89
CA MET A 1 11.47 -7.87 24.54
C MET A 1 11.52 -9.38 24.61
N GLU A 2 10.82 -10.04 23.70
CA GLU A 2 11.06 -11.45 23.44
C GLU A 2 12.45 -11.59 22.82
N SER A 3 13.07 -12.76 22.96
CA SER A 3 14.41 -13.01 22.40
C SER A 3 14.33 -12.98 20.86
N GLY A 4 14.72 -11.87 20.24
CA GLY A 4 14.70 -11.68 18.78
C GLY A 4 14.08 -10.36 18.31
N ASP A 5 13.48 -9.57 19.20
CA ASP A 5 12.95 -8.24 18.83
C ASP A 5 14.10 -7.26 18.52
N ILE A 6 13.91 -6.44 17.48
CA ILE A 6 14.83 -5.38 17.06
C ILE A 6 14.36 -4.05 17.65
N GLU A 7 15.24 -3.34 18.33
CA GLU A 7 14.92 -2.04 18.91
C GLU A 7 14.84 -0.96 17.82
N MET A 8 13.93 0.01 17.99
CA MET A 8 13.78 1.13 17.04
C MET A 8 15.01 2.04 16.93
N GLU A 9 15.94 1.95 17.88
CA GLU A 9 17.20 2.70 17.92
C GLU A 9 18.31 2.02 17.10
N GLU A 10 18.16 0.75 16.75
CA GLU A 10 19.13 0.02 15.94
C GLU A 10 19.10 0.51 14.49
N LYS A 11 20.28 0.75 13.91
CA LYS A 11 20.38 1.20 12.53
C LYS A 11 20.18 0.03 11.57
N ILE A 12 19.56 0.28 10.43
CA ILE A 12 19.27 -0.75 9.41
C ILE A 12 20.52 -1.56 9.01
N GLY A 13 21.68 -0.91 8.86
CA GLY A 13 22.95 -1.58 8.52
C GLY A 13 23.61 -2.36 9.66
N GLN A 14 23.04 -2.36 10.86
CA GLN A 14 23.47 -3.22 11.98
C GLN A 14 22.55 -4.44 12.13
N VAL A 15 21.34 -4.36 11.57
CA VAL A 15 20.28 -5.35 11.73
C VAL A 15 20.23 -6.32 10.56
N PHE A 16 20.33 -5.80 9.34
CA PHE A 16 20.14 -6.59 8.13
C PHE A 16 21.46 -7.16 7.61
N GLU A 17 21.46 -8.47 7.36
CA GLU A 17 22.52 -9.22 6.68
C GLU A 17 21.91 -10.11 5.57
N GLU A 18 22.72 -10.57 4.63
CA GLU A 18 22.22 -11.36 3.49
C GLU A 18 21.52 -12.64 3.98
N GLY A 19 20.29 -12.86 3.51
CA GLY A 19 19.46 -14.00 3.93
C GLY A 19 18.70 -13.79 5.24
N PHE A 20 18.94 -12.70 5.97
CA PHE A 20 18.16 -12.35 7.16
C PHE A 20 16.80 -11.73 6.80
N LYS A 21 15.78 -12.08 7.56
CA LYS A 21 14.41 -11.59 7.40
C LYS A 21 13.86 -11.07 8.71
N VAL A 22 13.16 -9.95 8.62
CA VAL A 22 12.45 -9.33 9.74
C VAL A 22 10.98 -9.28 9.38
N ASP A 23 10.15 -9.90 10.21
CA ASP A 23 8.71 -9.78 10.08
C ASP A 23 8.23 -8.64 10.99
N TYR A 24 7.35 -7.79 10.46
CA TYR A 24 6.82 -6.63 11.17
C TYR A 24 5.30 -6.58 11.02
N ILE A 25 4.61 -6.49 12.16
CA ILE A 25 3.16 -6.38 12.20
C ILE A 25 2.79 -5.00 12.74
N TYR A 26 1.97 -4.28 12.00
CA TYR A 26 1.46 -2.96 12.41
C TYR A 26 -0.03 -2.79 12.12
N ASP A 27 -0.59 -1.66 12.57
CA ASP A 27 -2.02 -1.30 12.59
C ASP A 27 -2.88 -1.99 13.66
N PHE A 28 -3.56 -1.19 14.49
CA PHE A 28 -4.43 -1.66 15.59
C PHE A 28 -5.87 -2.04 15.16
N GLY A 29 -6.21 -1.86 13.89
CA GLY A 29 -7.54 -2.21 13.34
C GLY A 29 -7.53 -3.58 12.67
N SER A 30 -7.18 -3.60 11.39
CA SER A 30 -6.77 -4.81 10.67
C SER A 30 -5.25 -4.86 10.63
N SER A 31 -4.65 -5.95 11.12
CA SER A 31 -3.19 -6.08 11.10
C SER A 31 -2.64 -6.06 9.67
N THR A 32 -1.46 -5.46 9.52
CA THR A 32 -0.66 -5.50 8.32
C THR A 32 0.62 -6.25 8.64
N GLU A 33 0.84 -7.36 7.96
CA GLU A 33 2.04 -8.19 8.10
C GLU A 33 3.01 -7.86 6.97
N LEU A 34 4.23 -7.48 7.30
CA LEU A 34 5.32 -7.21 6.37
C LEU A 34 6.45 -8.19 6.62
N SER A 35 7.15 -8.57 5.56
CA SER A 35 8.43 -9.27 5.64
C SER A 35 9.48 -8.42 4.93
N LEU A 36 10.51 -8.03 5.67
CA LEU A 36 11.62 -7.20 5.23
C LEU A 36 12.85 -8.08 5.07
N SER A 37 13.62 -7.89 4.00
CA SER A 37 14.83 -8.66 3.74
C SER A 37 15.88 -7.80 3.04
N LEU A 38 17.15 -8.06 3.33
CA LEU A 38 18.26 -7.55 2.51
C LEU A 38 18.34 -8.38 1.23
N ILE A 39 18.25 -7.70 0.09
CA ILE A 39 18.40 -8.34 -1.23
C ILE A 39 19.82 -8.18 -1.77
N ASP A 40 20.40 -6.99 -1.59
CA ASP A 40 21.76 -6.68 -2.03
C ASP A 40 22.26 -5.41 -1.33
N GLU A 41 23.58 -5.18 -1.38
CA GLU A 41 24.25 -3.99 -0.86
C GLU A 41 24.95 -3.26 -2.01
N ILE A 42 24.75 -1.95 -2.09
CA ILE A 42 25.32 -1.11 -3.15
C ILE A 42 26.16 -0.01 -2.51
N GLU A 43 27.42 0.11 -2.91
CA GLU A 43 28.26 1.25 -2.55
C GLU A 43 27.71 2.52 -3.24
N ASP A 44 27.13 3.44 -2.47
CA ASP A 44 26.69 4.74 -2.95
C ASP A 44 27.63 5.83 -2.40
N GLY A 45 28.10 6.72 -3.28
CA GLY A 45 28.96 7.85 -2.92
C GLY A 45 28.18 9.06 -2.37
N ASP A 46 26.85 9.06 -2.50
CA ASP A 46 25.97 10.09 -1.94
C ASP A 46 25.41 9.63 -0.58
N GLU A 47 25.89 10.23 0.52
CA GLU A 47 25.52 9.87 1.91
C GLU A 47 24.06 10.23 2.33
N LYS A 48 23.26 10.82 1.45
CA LYS A 48 22.00 11.45 1.87
C LYS A 48 20.89 11.18 0.88
N ASP A 49 20.19 10.07 1.09
CA ASP A 49 18.72 9.90 0.99
C ASP A 49 18.37 8.43 0.71
N ILE A 50 17.30 7.91 1.31
CA ILE A 50 16.74 6.60 0.95
C ILE A 50 16.14 6.73 -0.46
N LYS A 51 16.51 5.84 -1.38
CA LYS A 51 16.01 5.82 -2.75
C LYS A 51 15.14 4.58 -2.96
N ILE A 52 13.97 4.75 -3.57
CA ILE A 52 13.24 3.58 -4.08
C ILE A 52 13.90 3.21 -5.41
N ILE A 53 14.20 1.92 -5.58
CA ILE A 53 14.82 1.38 -6.80
C ILE A 53 13.81 0.61 -7.66
N PHE A 54 12.79 0.01 -7.03
CA PHE A 54 11.74 -0.75 -7.71
C PHE A 54 10.41 -0.59 -6.97
N ARG A 55 9.31 -0.64 -7.73
CA ARG A 55 7.94 -0.67 -7.21
C ARG A 55 7.15 -1.71 -8.00
N ASN A 56 6.24 -2.41 -7.33
CA ASN A 56 5.30 -3.29 -8.00
C ASN A 56 4.48 -2.50 -9.04
N LYS A 57 4.18 -3.14 -10.18
CA LYS A 57 3.26 -2.57 -11.16
C LYS A 57 1.87 -2.42 -10.54
N ASP A 58 1.18 -1.37 -10.94
CA ASP A 58 -0.23 -1.19 -10.59
C ASP A 58 -1.05 -2.41 -10.99
N VAL A 59 -1.88 -2.89 -10.07
CA VAL A 59 -2.82 -3.98 -10.34
C VAL A 59 -3.95 -3.45 -11.21
N ASP A 60 -4.21 -4.12 -12.34
CA ASP A 60 -5.32 -3.80 -13.24
C ASP A 60 -6.63 -4.36 -12.68
N PHE A 61 -7.15 -3.69 -11.63
CA PHE A 61 -8.39 -4.05 -10.99
C PHE A 61 -9.57 -3.95 -11.98
N LYS A 62 -10.41 -4.99 -11.99
CA LYS A 62 -11.59 -5.06 -12.84
C LYS A 62 -12.84 -4.71 -12.04
N CYS A 63 -13.72 -3.92 -12.65
CA CYS A 63 -15.01 -3.60 -12.09
C CYS A 63 -15.83 -4.89 -11.94
N TYR A 64 -16.41 -5.08 -10.77
CA TYR A 64 -17.21 -6.26 -10.45
C TYR A 64 -18.39 -6.47 -11.41
N HIS A 65 -19.03 -5.40 -11.87
CA HIS A 65 -20.24 -5.49 -12.68
C HIS A 65 -19.98 -5.71 -14.17
N CYS A 66 -19.00 -5.01 -14.74
CA CYS A 66 -18.81 -4.95 -16.21
C CYS A 66 -17.42 -5.39 -16.68
N HIS A 67 -16.50 -5.71 -15.75
CA HIS A 67 -15.13 -6.15 -16.03
C HIS A 67 -14.23 -5.12 -16.76
N ASN A 68 -14.71 -3.90 -16.97
CA ASN A 68 -13.85 -2.77 -17.38
C ASN A 68 -12.89 -2.38 -16.25
N LYS A 69 -11.90 -1.52 -16.55
CA LYS A 69 -10.95 -1.01 -15.55
C LYS A 69 -11.71 -0.32 -14.40
N ALA A 70 -11.47 -0.78 -13.18
CA ALA A 70 -11.98 -0.14 -11.97
C ALA A 70 -11.15 1.10 -11.65
N GLU A 71 -11.78 2.08 -11.02
CA GLU A 71 -11.13 3.33 -10.60
C GLU A 71 -11.35 3.61 -9.11
N MET A 72 -12.45 3.12 -8.55
CA MET A 72 -12.85 3.34 -7.17
C MET A 72 -13.10 2.02 -6.45
N ILE A 73 -13.01 2.05 -5.13
CA ILE A 73 -13.36 0.94 -4.26
C ILE A 73 -14.37 1.37 -3.20
N CYS A 74 -15.42 0.57 -3.00
CA CYS A 74 -16.31 0.69 -1.86
C CYS A 74 -15.69 -0.03 -0.65
N PRO A 75 -15.37 0.68 0.45
CA PRO A 75 -14.76 0.06 1.64
C PRO A 75 -15.71 -0.92 2.34
N PHE A 76 -17.04 -0.79 2.19
CA PHE A 76 -17.99 -1.72 2.80
C PHE A 76 -18.12 -3.05 2.05
N CYS A 77 -17.71 -3.08 0.78
CA CYS A 77 -17.85 -4.25 -0.10
C CYS A 77 -16.50 -4.85 -0.53
N ILE A 78 -15.39 -4.41 0.05
CA ILE A 78 -14.03 -4.82 -0.32
C ILE A 78 -13.80 -6.33 -0.14
N HIS A 79 -14.20 -6.90 1.00
CA HIS A 79 -13.96 -8.32 1.31
C HIS A 79 -14.78 -9.28 0.45
N ASN A 80 -15.88 -8.81 -0.15
CA ASN A 80 -16.72 -9.60 -1.05
C ASN A 80 -16.31 -9.46 -2.53
N ARG A 81 -15.25 -8.69 -2.82
CA ARG A 81 -14.80 -8.31 -4.18
C ARG A 81 -15.83 -7.58 -5.04
N SER A 82 -17.01 -7.27 -4.49
CA SER A 82 -18.06 -6.49 -5.15
C SER A 82 -17.82 -4.98 -5.08
N GLY A 83 -16.86 -4.54 -4.26
CA GLY A 83 -16.54 -3.13 -4.08
C GLY A 83 -15.73 -2.48 -5.19
N LEU A 84 -15.19 -3.22 -6.18
CA LEU A 84 -14.41 -2.64 -7.27
C LEU A 84 -15.31 -2.05 -8.36
N LEU A 85 -15.25 -0.74 -8.56
CA LEU A 85 -16.19 -0.01 -9.41
C LEU A 85 -15.46 0.83 -10.48
N CYS A 86 -15.95 0.74 -11.71
CA CYS A 86 -15.63 1.73 -12.75
C CYS A 86 -16.62 2.89 -12.68
N LYS A 87 -16.26 4.04 -13.25
CA LYS A 87 -17.09 5.27 -13.24
C LYS A 87 -18.54 5.05 -13.66
N SER A 88 -18.78 4.23 -14.69
CA SER A 88 -20.13 3.99 -15.21
C SER A 88 -21.00 3.11 -14.31
N CYS A 89 -20.40 2.35 -13.39
CA CYS A 89 -21.12 1.43 -12.51
C CYS A 89 -21.31 1.98 -11.09
N ILE A 90 -20.64 3.09 -10.73
CA ILE A 90 -20.71 3.70 -9.38
C ILE A 90 -22.15 3.97 -8.95
N LYS A 91 -22.95 4.60 -9.82
CA LYS A 91 -24.32 5.04 -9.49
C LYS A 91 -25.31 3.92 -9.23
N ASN A 92 -25.00 2.70 -9.68
CA ASN A 92 -25.85 1.53 -9.52
C ASN A 92 -25.37 0.61 -8.38
N HIS A 93 -24.39 1.07 -7.59
CA HIS A 93 -23.89 0.32 -6.45
C HIS A 93 -24.74 0.65 -5.22
N GLU A 94 -25.30 -0.37 -4.57
CA GLU A 94 -26.25 -0.22 -3.45
C GLU A 94 -25.77 0.75 -2.36
N CYS A 95 -24.51 0.61 -1.89
CA CYS A 95 -23.99 1.52 -0.87
C CYS A 95 -23.92 2.98 -1.34
N VAL A 96 -23.70 3.23 -2.63
CA VAL A 96 -23.67 4.58 -3.21
C VAL A 96 -25.07 5.16 -3.31
N GLU A 97 -26.09 4.33 -3.58
CA GLU A 97 -27.49 4.77 -3.57
C GLU A 97 -27.94 5.20 -2.16
N GLU A 98 -27.43 4.53 -1.11
CA GLU A 98 -27.78 4.80 0.29
C GLU A 98 -26.98 5.95 0.91
N GLU A 99 -25.66 5.98 0.72
CA GLU A 99 -24.74 6.87 1.46
C GLU A 99 -24.09 7.93 0.55
N GLY A 100 -24.26 7.84 -0.77
CA GLY A 100 -23.68 8.75 -1.76
C GLY A 100 -22.29 8.35 -2.27
N GLU A 101 -21.81 9.03 -3.32
CA GLU A 101 -20.53 8.71 -3.97
C GLU A 101 -19.30 9.01 -3.09
N ASP A 102 -19.42 9.91 -2.11
CA ASP A 102 -18.32 10.35 -1.24
C ASP A 102 -17.76 9.25 -0.34
N LEU A 103 -18.48 8.13 -0.17
CA LEU A 103 -17.99 6.95 0.54
C LEU A 103 -16.85 6.24 -0.20
N LEU A 104 -16.78 6.41 -1.53
CA LEU A 104 -15.85 5.68 -2.37
C LEU A 104 -14.43 6.17 -2.21
N LEU A 105 -13.48 5.24 -2.23
CA LEU A 105 -12.06 5.53 -2.10
C LEU A 105 -11.37 5.34 -3.45
N PRO A 106 -10.33 6.13 -3.76
CA PRO A 106 -9.55 5.92 -4.96
C PRO A 106 -8.81 4.59 -4.90
N LEU A 107 -8.72 3.89 -6.03
CA LEU A 107 -7.80 2.77 -6.13
C LEU A 107 -6.35 3.27 -6.13
N VAL A 108 -5.54 2.68 -5.25
CA VAL A 108 -4.11 2.94 -5.15
C VAL A 108 -3.32 1.65 -5.27
N ASN A 109 -2.05 1.77 -5.69
CA ASN A 109 -1.13 0.65 -5.78
C ASN A 109 -0.60 0.25 -4.39
N SER A 110 -1.48 -0.39 -3.63
CA SER A 110 -1.24 -0.94 -2.31
C SER A 110 -2.16 -2.14 -2.09
N PRO A 111 -1.68 -3.23 -1.47
CA PRO A 111 -2.52 -4.36 -1.08
C PRO A 111 -3.60 -3.98 -0.06
N ARG A 112 -3.46 -2.84 0.61
CA ARG A 112 -4.40 -2.31 1.60
C ARG A 112 -5.40 -1.31 1.06
N VAL A 113 -5.45 -1.11 -0.25
CA VAL A 113 -6.41 -0.18 -0.89
C VAL A 113 -7.83 -0.43 -0.37
N GLY A 114 -8.48 0.61 0.19
CA GLY A 114 -9.85 0.53 0.71
C GLY A 114 -9.98 -0.02 2.14
N GLU A 115 -8.98 -0.71 2.68
CA GLU A 115 -8.99 -1.22 4.06
C GLU A 115 -8.83 -0.08 5.06
N CYS A 116 -9.71 -0.01 6.07
CA CYS A 116 -9.72 1.07 7.07
C CYS A 116 -9.67 2.49 6.44
N ALA A 117 -10.36 2.68 5.32
CA ALA A 117 -10.34 3.93 4.54
C ALA A 117 -8.96 4.33 3.97
N TYR A 118 -8.04 3.38 3.85
CA TYR A 118 -6.73 3.62 3.26
C TYR A 118 -6.86 4.00 1.78
N SER A 119 -6.52 5.24 1.49
CA SER A 119 -6.55 5.88 0.18
C SER A 119 -5.15 6.17 -0.37
N GLY A 120 -4.14 5.49 0.17
CA GLY A 120 -2.74 5.72 -0.18
C GLY A 120 -2.10 6.86 0.60
N TYR A 121 -0.78 6.98 0.47
CA TYR A 121 -0.06 8.13 0.99
C TYR A 121 -0.28 9.32 0.06
N GLN A 122 -0.57 10.50 0.64
CA GLN A 122 -0.47 11.74 -0.11
C GLN A 122 0.94 11.85 -0.69
N ASP A 123 1.01 12.13 -1.99
CA ASP A 123 2.23 12.31 -2.78
C ASP A 123 3.34 13.10 -2.08
N LYS A 124 3.01 13.99 -1.13
CA LYS A 124 3.95 14.82 -0.39
C LYS A 124 5.02 14.03 0.38
N TYR A 125 4.69 12.89 1.01
CA TYR A 125 5.69 12.11 1.75
C TYR A 125 6.54 11.27 0.81
N VAL A 126 5.92 10.74 -0.24
CA VAL A 126 6.64 10.05 -1.31
C VAL A 126 7.63 11.01 -1.96
N LYS A 127 7.19 12.20 -2.37
CA LYS A 127 8.04 13.26 -2.93
C LYS A 127 9.10 13.78 -1.96
N LYS A 128 8.80 13.82 -0.65
CA LYS A 128 9.76 14.31 0.37
C LYS A 128 10.91 13.32 0.58
N TYR A 129 10.60 12.04 0.77
CA TYR A 129 11.60 11.03 1.10
C TYR A 129 12.15 10.33 -0.14
N PHE A 130 11.44 10.42 -1.27
CA PHE A 130 11.77 9.78 -2.54
C PHE A 130 11.54 10.76 -3.72
N PRO A 131 12.27 11.89 -3.76
CA PRO A 131 12.06 12.99 -4.71
C PRO A 131 12.44 12.65 -6.17
N LYS A 132 13.23 11.60 -6.39
CA LYS A 132 13.66 11.17 -7.74
C LYS A 132 12.70 10.09 -8.24
N GLU A 133 12.06 10.42 -9.34
CA GLU A 133 10.84 9.82 -9.86
C GLU A 133 10.95 8.31 -10.10
N ILE A 134 10.09 7.54 -9.45
CA ILE A 134 9.63 6.26 -9.99
C ILE A 134 8.31 6.55 -10.68
N PHE A 135 8.37 6.73 -11.99
CA PHE A 135 7.25 6.51 -12.89
C PHE A 135 7.38 5.11 -13.49
#